data_AF-A0A2V4DCX2-F1
#
_entry.id   AF-A0A2V4DCX2-F1
#
_cell.length_a   1.000
_cell.length_b   1.000
_cell.length_c   1.000
_cell.angle_alpha   90.00
_cell.angle_beta   90.00
_cell.angle_gamma   90.00
#
_symmetry.space_group_name_H-M   'P 1'
#
loop_
_entity.id
_entity.type
_entity.pdbx_description
1 polymer ?
#
loop_
_entity_poly.entity_id
_entity_poly.type
_entity_poly.pdbx_seq_one_letter_code
_entity_poly.pdbx_strand_id
1 'polypeptide(L)'
;MEDADQALMLLENKVRRDILQHLVREPHYPLQLAELIGVSQQAVMKHLKVLEKSGFVDSEMVPSEKGGPPKRIYLVQRSFSLRIDLGPDLFQIEQRILPKGGPMRLAGKLPPGMSDIAEQVSGRKKIPFTEAVYFLGELDDALEVLDRQRDALISLHQHIKHRASKVVDIDFETYEERHLVHRMLENPRTDIDIEAIIRKMASDELHYESLLSSFQGRMMRVLSHSSGHIISAPSSSKLPWWAILPKEQKEPK
;
A
#
# COMPACT_ATOMS: atom_id res chain seq x y z
N MET A 1 3.20 7.57 5.99
CA MET A 1 1.83 7.48 6.54
C MET A 1 1.11 8.81 6.42
N GLU A 2 1.76 9.95 6.74
CA GLU A 2 1.17 11.30 6.58
C GLU A 2 0.55 11.55 5.18
N ASP A 3 1.22 11.13 4.09
CA ASP A 3 0.68 11.30 2.73
C ASP A 3 -0.61 10.48 2.47
N ALA A 4 -0.72 9.28 3.07
CA ALA A 4 -1.84 8.36 2.81
C ALA A 4 -3.11 8.82 3.54
N ASP A 5 -2.96 9.23 4.80
CA ASP A 5 -4.07 9.78 5.59
C ASP A 5 -4.55 11.10 4.98
N GLN A 6 -3.63 11.95 4.51
CA GLN A 6 -3.97 13.16 3.78
C GLN A 6 -4.71 12.84 2.48
N ALA A 7 -4.25 11.85 1.71
CA ALA A 7 -4.95 11.42 0.49
C ALA A 7 -6.37 10.93 0.79
N LEU A 8 -6.57 10.15 1.85
CA LEU A 8 -7.89 9.68 2.27
C LEU A 8 -8.80 10.84 2.68
N MET A 9 -8.30 11.75 3.52
CA MET A 9 -9.06 12.96 3.93
C MET A 9 -9.45 13.84 2.74
N LEU A 10 -8.62 13.89 1.69
CA LEU A 10 -8.93 14.62 0.46
C LEU A 10 -9.98 13.89 -0.38
N LEU A 11 -9.81 12.59 -0.57
CA LEU A 11 -10.67 11.77 -1.40
C LEU A 11 -12.01 11.44 -0.74
N GLU A 12 -12.18 11.67 0.57
CA GLU A 12 -13.44 11.49 1.29
C GLU A 12 -14.61 12.28 0.68
N ASN A 13 -14.35 13.50 0.23
CA ASN A 13 -15.40 14.38 -0.29
C ASN A 13 -15.70 14.10 -1.76
N LYS A 14 -16.98 13.86 -2.08
CA LYS A 14 -17.43 13.56 -3.44
C LYS A 14 -17.08 14.65 -4.46
N VAL A 15 -17.27 15.93 -4.14
CA VAL A 15 -16.96 17.05 -5.06
C VAL A 15 -15.47 17.08 -5.40
N ARG A 16 -14.58 16.78 -4.44
CA ARG A 16 -13.14 16.65 -4.73
C ARG A 16 -12.85 15.50 -5.70
N ARG A 17 -13.51 14.34 -5.52
CA ARG A 17 -13.36 13.22 -6.46
C ARG A 17 -13.89 13.57 -7.86
N ASP A 18 -15.04 14.23 -7.93
CA ASP A 18 -15.65 14.64 -9.20
C ASP A 18 -14.75 15.68 -9.92
N ILE A 19 -14.19 16.65 -9.19
CA ILE A 19 -13.18 17.60 -9.74
C ILE A 19 -11.99 16.83 -10.34
N LEU A 20 -11.40 15.91 -9.58
CA LEU A 20 -10.24 15.13 -10.06
C LEU A 20 -10.61 14.31 -11.31
N GLN A 21 -11.80 13.71 -11.35
CA GLN A 21 -12.28 12.91 -12.48
C GLN A 21 -12.37 13.73 -13.77
N HIS A 22 -12.79 14.99 -13.69
CA HIS A 22 -12.79 15.91 -14.84
C HIS A 22 -11.39 16.37 -15.22
N LEU A 23 -10.56 16.73 -14.23
CA LEU A 23 -9.20 17.23 -14.47
C LEU A 23 -8.22 16.18 -15.02
N VAL A 24 -8.49 14.89 -14.82
CA VAL A 24 -7.72 13.78 -15.44
C VAL A 24 -7.96 13.69 -16.95
N ARG A 25 -9.12 14.14 -17.44
CA ARG A 25 -9.47 14.08 -18.87
C ARG A 25 -8.93 15.29 -19.63
N GLU A 26 -9.15 16.47 -19.09
CA GLU A 26 -8.69 17.73 -19.68
C GLU A 26 -8.58 18.85 -18.63
N PRO A 27 -7.71 19.86 -18.84
CA PRO A 27 -7.64 21.02 -17.96
C PRO A 27 -8.92 21.86 -17.99
N HIS A 28 -9.41 22.28 -16.83
CA HIS A 28 -10.63 23.07 -16.73
C HIS A 28 -10.44 24.34 -15.90
N TYR A 29 -11.23 25.38 -16.19
CA TYR A 29 -11.38 26.53 -15.30
C TYR A 29 -12.49 26.29 -14.25
N PRO A 30 -12.48 27.01 -13.10
CA PRO A 30 -13.42 26.74 -12.00
C PRO A 30 -14.90 26.79 -12.37
N LEU A 31 -15.30 27.70 -13.26
CA LEU A 31 -16.69 27.83 -13.71
C LEU A 31 -17.16 26.61 -14.53
N GLN A 32 -16.31 26.05 -15.40
CA GLN A 32 -16.62 24.82 -16.13
C GLN A 32 -16.85 23.65 -15.17
N LEU A 33 -15.96 23.48 -14.19
CA LEU A 33 -16.11 22.44 -13.17
C LEU A 33 -17.39 22.63 -12.36
N ALA A 34 -17.77 23.87 -12.06
CA ALA A 34 -19.01 24.19 -11.35
C ALA A 34 -20.25 23.76 -12.15
N GLU A 35 -20.27 24.04 -13.46
CA GLU A 35 -21.34 23.64 -14.37
C GLU A 35 -21.40 22.11 -14.56
N LEU A 36 -20.26 21.46 -14.77
CA LEU A 36 -20.17 20.01 -14.98
C LEU A 36 -20.57 19.20 -13.74
N ILE A 37 -20.18 19.66 -12.55
CA ILE A 37 -20.44 18.96 -11.28
C ILE A 37 -21.80 19.37 -10.67
N GLY A 38 -22.36 20.51 -11.08
CA GLY A 38 -23.62 21.02 -10.55
C GLY A 38 -23.49 21.63 -9.15
N VAL A 39 -22.38 22.31 -8.87
CA VAL A 39 -22.13 22.99 -7.59
C VAL A 39 -21.74 24.45 -7.81
N SER A 40 -21.77 25.27 -6.75
CA SER A 40 -21.38 26.68 -6.89
C SER A 40 -19.89 26.83 -7.22
N GLN A 41 -19.56 27.84 -8.03
CA GLN A 41 -18.16 28.16 -8.37
C GLN A 41 -17.31 28.40 -7.11
N GLN A 42 -17.89 29.03 -6.08
CA GLN A 42 -17.19 29.27 -4.81
C GLN A 42 -16.84 27.95 -4.10
N ALA A 43 -17.74 26.95 -4.12
CA ALA A 43 -17.46 25.63 -3.57
C ALA A 43 -16.33 24.93 -4.34
N VAL A 44 -16.36 24.97 -5.67
CA VAL A 44 -15.28 24.43 -6.51
C VAL A 44 -13.94 25.11 -6.19
N MET A 45 -13.91 26.44 -6.12
CA MET A 45 -12.68 27.17 -5.80
C MET A 45 -12.12 26.79 -4.42
N LYS A 46 -12.99 26.60 -3.42
CA LYS A 46 -12.57 26.12 -2.09
C LYS A 46 -11.92 24.75 -2.18
N HIS A 47 -12.51 23.82 -2.93
CA HIS A 47 -11.95 22.47 -3.10
C HIS A 47 -10.65 22.48 -3.89
N LEU A 48 -10.57 23.23 -5.00
CA LEU A 48 -9.36 23.39 -5.80
C LEU A 48 -8.20 23.94 -4.96
N LYS A 49 -8.44 24.92 -4.09
CA LYS A 49 -7.39 25.46 -3.21
C LYS A 49 -6.82 24.40 -2.27
N VAL A 50 -7.65 23.50 -1.77
CA VAL A 50 -7.23 22.40 -0.88
C VAL A 50 -6.47 21.32 -1.66
N LEU A 51 -6.97 20.96 -2.86
CA LEU A 51 -6.31 20.00 -3.75
C LEU A 51 -4.96 20.53 -4.26
N GLU A 52 -4.86 21.83 -4.54
CA GLU A 52 -3.62 22.48 -4.96
C GLU A 52 -2.60 22.52 -3.82
N LYS A 53 -3.01 22.92 -2.62
CA LYS A 53 -2.12 22.95 -1.45
C LYS A 53 -1.54 21.56 -1.11
N SER A 54 -2.28 20.50 -1.42
CA SER A 54 -1.86 19.11 -1.20
C SER A 54 -1.11 18.50 -2.38
N GLY A 55 -0.93 19.23 -3.48
CA GLY A 55 -0.20 18.76 -4.67
C GLY A 55 -0.96 17.71 -5.50
N PHE A 56 -2.27 17.57 -5.31
CA PHE A 56 -3.12 16.72 -6.15
C PHE A 56 -3.44 17.38 -7.51
N VAL A 57 -3.44 18.71 -7.53
CA VAL A 57 -3.77 19.53 -8.68
C VAL A 57 -2.78 20.67 -8.76
N ASP A 58 -2.33 20.99 -9.96
CA ASP A 58 -1.53 22.18 -10.26
C ASP A 58 -2.40 23.20 -11.01
N SER A 59 -1.94 24.46 -11.07
CA SER A 59 -2.64 25.49 -11.82
C SER A 59 -1.70 26.33 -12.67
N GLU A 60 -2.22 26.77 -13.81
CA GLU A 60 -1.49 27.54 -14.80
C GLU A 60 -2.34 28.71 -15.29
N MET A 61 -1.68 29.82 -15.64
CA MET A 61 -2.33 30.97 -16.24
C MET A 61 -2.23 30.87 -17.76
N VAL A 62 -3.37 30.71 -18.42
CA VAL A 62 -3.44 30.65 -19.89
C VAL A 62 -4.05 31.95 -20.46
N PRO A 63 -3.52 32.45 -21.59
CA PRO A 63 -4.13 33.55 -22.31
C PRO A 63 -5.57 33.22 -22.69
N SER A 64 -6.46 34.21 -22.58
CA SER A 64 -7.85 34.02 -23.02
C SER A 64 -7.94 34.12 -24.53
N GLU A 65 -8.58 33.13 -25.18
CA GLU A 65 -8.77 33.11 -26.64
C GLU A 65 -9.52 34.34 -27.18
N LYS A 66 -10.36 34.97 -26.36
CA LYS A 66 -11.19 36.13 -26.74
C LYS A 66 -10.62 37.49 -26.31
N GLY A 67 -9.32 37.58 -26.03
CA GLY A 67 -8.68 38.83 -25.61
C GLY A 67 -9.07 39.33 -24.21
N GLY A 68 -9.71 38.46 -23.41
CA GLY A 68 -10.01 38.74 -22.00
C GLY A 68 -8.80 38.55 -21.08
N PRO A 69 -8.94 38.85 -19.78
CA PRO A 69 -7.88 38.60 -18.81
C PRO A 69 -7.47 37.11 -18.80
N PRO A 70 -6.18 36.80 -18.57
CA PRO A 70 -5.70 35.42 -18.47
C PRO A 70 -6.54 34.59 -17.50
N LYS A 71 -6.85 33.36 -17.89
CA LYS A 71 -7.66 32.45 -17.09
C LYS A 71 -6.76 31.46 -16.36
N ARG A 72 -7.09 31.18 -15.10
CA ARG A 72 -6.45 30.12 -14.33
C ARG A 72 -7.12 28.79 -14.67
N ILE A 73 -6.35 27.86 -15.22
CA ILE A 73 -6.76 26.47 -15.43
C ILE A 73 -6.10 25.57 -14.40
N TYR A 74 -6.73 24.43 -14.15
CA TYR A 74 -6.25 23.43 -13.21
C TYR A 74 -6.01 22.10 -13.94
N LEU A 75 -5.02 21.32 -13.50
CA LEU A 75 -4.65 20.02 -14.10
C LEU A 75 -4.03 19.08 -13.06
N VAL A 76 -4.02 17.77 -13.33
CA VAL A 76 -3.34 16.77 -12.49
C VAL A 76 -2.00 16.39 -13.12
N GLN A 77 -0.87 16.66 -12.47
CA GLN A 77 0.47 16.31 -12.98
C GLN A 77 1.14 15.13 -12.25
N ARG A 78 0.60 14.72 -11.10
CA ARG A 78 1.18 13.66 -10.28
C ARG A 78 0.37 12.38 -10.37
N SER A 79 1.06 11.24 -10.45
CA SER A 79 0.44 9.92 -10.43
C SER A 79 0.94 9.13 -9.21
N PHE A 80 -0.01 8.59 -8.45
CA PHE A 80 0.22 7.73 -7.31
C PHE A 80 -0.87 6.66 -7.25
N SER A 81 -0.58 5.56 -6.58
CA SER A 81 -1.54 4.50 -6.27
C SER A 81 -1.83 4.53 -4.78
N LEU A 82 -3.11 4.55 -4.42
CA LEU A 82 -3.58 4.34 -3.06
C LEU A 82 -4.35 3.03 -3.02
N ARG A 83 -4.02 2.18 -2.06
CA ARG A 83 -4.60 0.84 -1.91
C ARG A 83 -5.02 0.64 -0.46
N ILE A 84 -6.21 0.09 -0.29
CA ILE A 84 -6.81 -0.18 1.01
C ILE A 84 -7.28 -1.62 0.98
N ASP A 85 -6.74 -2.44 1.88
CA ASP A 85 -7.20 -3.80 2.09
C ASP A 85 -7.86 -3.91 3.46
N LEU A 86 -9.07 -4.45 3.49
CA LEU A 86 -9.88 -4.62 4.69
C LEU A 86 -10.41 -6.05 4.77
N GLY A 87 -10.22 -6.70 5.92
CA GLY A 87 -10.77 -8.01 6.25
C GLY A 87 -10.68 -8.27 7.76
N PRO A 88 -11.21 -9.41 8.26
CA PRO A 88 -11.29 -9.69 9.70
C PRO A 88 -9.96 -9.55 10.46
N ASP A 89 -8.85 -9.92 9.80
CA ASP A 89 -7.50 -9.80 10.34
C ASP A 89 -6.58 -8.95 9.43
N LEU A 90 -7.15 -8.12 8.55
CA LEU A 90 -6.39 -7.35 7.57
C LEU A 90 -6.87 -5.91 7.57
N PHE A 91 -5.98 -4.99 7.93
CA PHE A 91 -6.18 -3.58 7.70
C PHE A 91 -4.86 -2.97 7.24
N GLN A 92 -4.77 -2.67 5.95
CA GLN A 92 -3.55 -2.17 5.35
C GLN A 92 -3.88 -1.03 4.40
N ILE A 93 -3.23 0.11 4.61
CA ILE A 93 -3.30 1.26 3.72
C ILE A 93 -1.90 1.48 3.17
N GLU A 94 -1.79 1.43 1.85
CA GLU A 94 -0.53 1.69 1.17
C GLU A 94 -0.69 2.79 0.14
N GLN A 95 0.25 3.72 0.16
CA GLN A 95 0.46 4.66 -0.92
C GLN A 95 1.78 4.36 -1.61
N ARG A 96 1.75 4.24 -2.93
CA ARG A 96 2.92 3.99 -3.76
C ARG A 96 3.00 5.02 -4.86
N ILE A 97 4.20 5.53 -5.12
CA ILE A 97 4.46 6.38 -6.29
C ILE A 97 4.61 5.46 -7.50
N LEU A 98 3.94 5.79 -8.60
CA LEU A 98 4.08 5.00 -9.83
C LEU A 98 5.49 5.17 -10.42
N PRO A 99 6.06 4.09 -11.01
CA PRO A 99 7.38 4.17 -11.60
C PRO A 99 7.43 5.22 -12.71
N LYS A 100 8.38 6.15 -12.61
CA LYS A 100 8.59 7.18 -13.63
C LYS A 100 9.41 6.61 -14.79
N GLY A 101 9.08 7.03 -16.01
CA GLY A 101 9.85 6.73 -17.21
C GLY A 101 8.97 6.47 -18.43
N GLY A 102 9.55 6.55 -19.62
CA GLY A 102 8.88 6.14 -20.85
C GLY A 102 8.71 4.61 -20.95
N PRO A 103 8.00 4.11 -21.98
CA PRO A 103 7.63 2.70 -22.13
C PRO A 103 8.78 1.70 -21.90
N MET A 104 9.97 1.96 -22.46
CA MET A 104 11.14 1.08 -22.31
C MET A 104 11.71 0.98 -20.90
N ARG A 105 11.55 2.01 -20.08
CA ARG A 105 11.96 1.93 -18.66
C ARG A 105 10.99 1.07 -17.85
N LEU A 106 9.77 0.91 -18.34
CA LEU A 106 8.73 0.11 -17.69
C LEU A 106 8.78 -1.35 -18.15
N ALA A 107 9.21 -1.63 -19.39
CA ALA A 107 9.24 -2.96 -19.98
C ALA A 107 9.85 -4.04 -19.06
N GLY A 108 11.00 -3.77 -18.43
CA GLY A 108 11.65 -4.72 -17.52
C GLY A 108 10.91 -5.00 -16.20
N LYS A 109 9.80 -4.31 -15.92
CA LYS A 109 8.94 -4.51 -14.75
C LYS A 109 7.56 -5.05 -15.12
N LEU A 110 7.27 -5.19 -16.41
CA LEU A 110 5.98 -5.70 -16.88
C LEU A 110 5.91 -7.22 -16.74
N PRO A 111 4.70 -7.78 -16.58
CA PRO A 111 4.49 -9.22 -16.67
C PRO A 111 4.97 -9.79 -18.01
N PRO A 112 5.28 -11.10 -18.08
CA PRO A 112 5.58 -11.77 -19.34
C PRO A 112 4.48 -11.52 -20.38
N GLY A 113 4.87 -11.25 -21.63
CA GLY A 113 3.94 -10.98 -22.74
C GLY A 113 3.54 -9.52 -22.92
N MET A 114 3.81 -8.63 -21.95
CA MET A 114 3.43 -7.20 -22.04
C MET A 114 4.56 -6.27 -22.53
N SER A 115 5.79 -6.77 -22.64
CA SER A 115 6.94 -6.00 -23.12
C SER A 115 6.77 -5.52 -24.56
N ASP A 116 6.11 -6.32 -25.41
CA ASP A 116 5.91 -6.02 -26.83
C ASP A 116 5.08 -4.74 -27.02
N ILE A 117 4.06 -4.52 -26.17
CA ILE A 117 3.26 -3.29 -26.17
C ILE A 117 4.15 -2.09 -25.85
N ALA A 118 5.03 -2.22 -24.86
CA ALA A 118 5.96 -1.16 -24.52
C ALA A 118 6.89 -0.82 -25.70
N GLU A 119 7.38 -1.82 -26.43
CA GLU A 119 8.24 -1.66 -27.61
C GLU A 119 7.49 -0.96 -28.76
N GLN A 120 6.26 -1.40 -29.04
CA GLN A 120 5.41 -0.82 -30.10
C GLN A 120 5.01 0.63 -29.84
N VAL A 121 4.96 1.06 -28.57
CA VAL A 121 4.64 2.44 -28.17
C VAL A 121 5.91 3.30 -28.04
N SER A 122 7.07 2.69 -27.81
CA SER A 122 8.33 3.39 -27.63
C SER A 122 8.71 4.26 -28.83
N GLY A 123 9.17 5.50 -28.56
CA GLY A 123 9.63 6.43 -29.59
C GLY A 123 8.54 7.04 -30.48
N ARG A 124 7.28 6.59 -30.36
CA ARG A 124 6.17 7.14 -31.13
C ARG A 124 5.56 8.33 -30.41
N LYS A 125 5.47 9.46 -31.12
CA LYS A 125 4.80 10.67 -30.61
C LYS A 125 3.28 10.55 -30.59
N LYS A 126 2.70 9.70 -31.45
CA LYS A 126 1.27 9.47 -31.59
C LYS A 126 1.01 7.99 -31.91
N ILE A 127 -0.10 7.47 -31.40
CA ILE A 127 -0.59 6.11 -31.65
C ILE A 127 -2.00 6.24 -32.28
N PRO A 128 -2.31 5.49 -33.36
CA PRO A 128 -3.65 5.42 -33.91
C PRO A 128 -4.70 5.01 -32.86
N PHE A 129 -5.91 5.53 -32.97
CA PHE A 129 -6.97 5.26 -31.99
C PHE A 129 -7.28 3.77 -31.84
N THR A 130 -7.31 3.02 -32.94
CA THR A 130 -7.55 1.56 -32.93
C THR A 130 -6.47 0.80 -32.18
N GLU A 131 -5.19 1.16 -32.38
CA GLU A 131 -4.07 0.59 -31.63
C GLU A 131 -4.15 0.98 -30.15
N ALA A 132 -4.50 2.22 -29.83
CA ALA A 132 -4.65 2.67 -28.44
C ALA A 132 -5.73 1.89 -27.71
N VAL A 133 -6.90 1.67 -28.33
CA VAL A 133 -7.98 0.85 -27.75
C VAL A 133 -7.52 -0.58 -27.52
N TYR A 134 -6.81 -1.17 -28.49
CA TYR A 134 -6.25 -2.52 -28.36
C TYR A 134 -5.24 -2.61 -27.20
N PHE A 135 -4.23 -1.73 -27.15
CA PHE A 135 -3.22 -1.73 -26.10
C PHE A 135 -3.80 -1.49 -24.71
N LEU A 136 -4.80 -0.60 -24.58
CA LEU A 136 -5.47 -0.38 -23.31
C LEU A 136 -6.22 -1.64 -22.85
N GLY A 137 -6.93 -2.32 -23.76
CA GLY A 137 -7.62 -3.58 -23.44
C GLY A 137 -6.65 -4.66 -22.93
N GLU A 138 -5.52 -4.87 -23.62
CA GLU A 138 -4.51 -5.84 -23.19
C GLU A 138 -3.93 -5.50 -21.80
N LEU A 139 -3.65 -4.22 -21.55
CA LEU A 139 -3.14 -3.76 -20.25
C LEU A 139 -4.18 -3.93 -19.13
N ASP A 140 -5.44 -3.63 -19.40
CA ASP A 140 -6.54 -3.80 -18.44
C ASP A 140 -6.73 -5.29 -18.09
N ASP A 141 -6.69 -6.18 -19.09
CA ASP A 141 -6.77 -7.63 -18.88
C ASP A 141 -5.60 -8.16 -18.03
N ALA A 142 -4.37 -7.69 -18.29
CA ALA A 142 -3.22 -8.04 -17.46
C ALA A 142 -3.35 -7.54 -16.03
N LEU A 143 -3.87 -6.31 -15.82
CA LEU A 143 -4.14 -5.79 -14.49
C LEU A 143 -5.17 -6.65 -13.75
N GLU A 144 -6.26 -7.06 -14.42
CA GLU A 144 -7.27 -7.92 -13.82
C GLU A 144 -6.72 -9.30 -13.44
N VAL A 145 -5.84 -9.88 -14.26
CA VAL A 145 -5.15 -11.14 -13.91
C VAL A 145 -4.28 -10.96 -12.66
N LEU A 146 -3.50 -9.88 -12.58
CA LEU A 146 -2.66 -9.59 -11.40
C LEU A 146 -3.50 -9.34 -10.14
N ASP A 147 -4.62 -8.62 -10.26
CA ASP A 147 -5.52 -8.35 -9.15
C ASP A 147 -6.16 -9.65 -8.64
N ARG A 148 -6.61 -10.54 -9.53
CA ARG A 148 -7.12 -11.87 -9.12
C ARG A 148 -6.06 -12.72 -8.40
N GLN A 149 -4.83 -12.74 -8.91
CA GLN A 149 -3.72 -13.44 -8.25
C GLN A 149 -3.43 -12.85 -6.87
N ARG A 150 -3.47 -11.52 -6.77
CA ARG A 150 -3.27 -10.79 -5.52
C ARG A 150 -4.36 -11.09 -4.51
N ASP A 151 -5.62 -11.09 -4.92
CA ASP A 151 -6.77 -11.38 -4.05
C ASP A 151 -6.67 -12.80 -3.47
N ALA A 152 -6.23 -13.77 -4.28
CA ALA A 152 -5.95 -15.12 -3.82
C ALA A 152 -4.84 -15.17 -2.75
N LEU A 153 -3.75 -14.40 -2.94
CA LEU A 153 -2.69 -14.28 -1.95
C LEU A 153 -3.17 -13.63 -0.64
N ILE A 154 -3.98 -12.59 -0.73
CA ILE A 154 -4.60 -11.95 0.44
C ILE A 154 -5.48 -12.93 1.20
N SER A 155 -6.34 -13.67 0.48
CA SER A 155 -7.21 -14.66 1.08
C SER A 155 -6.42 -15.77 1.80
N LEU A 156 -5.35 -16.28 1.16
CA LEU A 156 -4.47 -17.26 1.78
C LEU A 156 -3.75 -16.69 3.01
N HIS A 157 -3.26 -15.45 2.92
CA HIS A 157 -2.63 -14.75 4.04
C HIS A 157 -3.59 -14.66 5.23
N GLN A 158 -4.85 -14.27 5.00
CA GLN A 158 -5.87 -14.23 6.05
C GLN A 158 -6.17 -15.61 6.64
N HIS A 159 -6.22 -16.67 5.82
CA HIS A 159 -6.40 -18.04 6.31
C HIS A 159 -5.25 -18.50 7.21
N ILE A 160 -4.00 -18.18 6.84
CA ILE A 160 -2.82 -18.48 7.66
C ILE A 160 -2.89 -17.69 8.96
N LYS A 161 -3.18 -16.38 8.89
CA LYS A 161 -3.27 -15.51 10.07
C LYS A 161 -4.35 -15.98 11.03
N HIS A 162 -5.54 -16.30 10.55
CA HIS A 162 -6.63 -16.85 11.37
C HIS A 162 -6.25 -18.17 12.06
N ARG A 163 -5.58 -19.08 11.35
CA ARG A 163 -5.09 -20.33 11.95
C ARG A 163 -4.00 -20.07 13.00
N ALA A 164 -3.08 -19.15 12.73
CA ALA A 164 -2.05 -18.76 13.66
C ALA A 164 -2.64 -18.13 14.93
N SER A 165 -3.61 -17.23 14.80
CA SER A 165 -4.32 -16.62 15.93
C SER A 165 -4.96 -17.67 16.86
N LYS A 166 -5.54 -18.75 16.30
CA LYS A 166 -6.08 -19.85 17.12
C LYS A 166 -5.02 -20.60 17.92
N VAL A 167 -3.82 -20.79 17.35
CA VAL A 167 -2.69 -21.39 18.07
C VAL A 167 -2.23 -20.45 19.18
N VAL A 168 -2.16 -19.15 18.88
CA VAL A 168 -1.79 -18.13 19.87
C VAL A 168 -2.73 -18.14 21.07
N ASP A 169 -4.04 -18.24 20.84
CA ASP A 169 -5.03 -18.31 21.92
C ASP A 169 -4.97 -19.59 22.78
N ILE A 170 -4.39 -20.68 22.26
CA ILE A 170 -4.24 -21.96 22.98
C ILE A 170 -2.92 -22.01 23.75
N ASP A 171 -1.82 -21.58 23.11
CA ASP A 171 -0.46 -21.79 23.62
C ASP A 171 0.03 -20.65 24.52
N PHE A 172 -0.62 -19.48 24.48
CA PHE A 172 -0.26 -18.30 25.27
C PHE A 172 -1.42 -17.85 26.16
N GLU A 173 -1.22 -17.95 27.48
CA GLU A 173 -2.29 -17.72 28.47
C GLU A 173 -2.53 -16.22 28.75
N THR A 174 -1.48 -15.39 28.76
CA THR A 174 -1.63 -13.98 29.15
C THR A 174 -2.00 -13.10 27.97
N TYR A 175 -2.63 -11.97 28.24
CA TYR A 175 -2.95 -10.99 27.20
C TYR A 175 -1.67 -10.40 26.59
N GLU A 176 -0.67 -10.14 27.43
CA GLU A 176 0.62 -9.56 27.04
C GLU A 176 1.39 -10.48 26.10
N GLU A 177 1.43 -11.78 26.41
CA GLU A 177 2.07 -12.78 25.57
C GLU A 177 1.37 -12.89 24.21
N ARG A 178 0.03 -12.99 24.20
CA ARG A 178 -0.74 -13.02 22.95
C ARG A 178 -0.51 -11.75 22.12
N HIS A 179 -0.49 -10.58 22.77
CA HIS A 179 -0.21 -9.32 22.09
C HIS A 179 1.18 -9.32 21.44
N LEU A 180 2.22 -9.80 22.14
CA LEU A 180 3.57 -9.92 21.59
C LEU A 180 3.59 -10.83 20.35
N VAL A 181 2.95 -12.00 20.40
CA VAL A 181 2.92 -12.91 19.25
C VAL A 181 2.12 -12.36 18.09
N HIS A 182 0.97 -11.71 18.34
CA HIS A 182 0.21 -11.06 17.27
C HIS A 182 1.03 -9.98 16.56
N ARG A 183 1.83 -9.19 17.30
CA ARG A 183 2.75 -8.20 16.72
C ARG A 183 3.85 -8.86 15.88
N MET A 184 4.30 -10.05 16.26
CA MET A 184 5.24 -10.84 15.45
C MET A 184 4.59 -11.37 14.16
N LEU A 185 3.34 -11.83 14.24
CA LEU A 185 2.57 -12.30 13.08
C LEU A 185 2.21 -11.19 12.09
N GLU A 186 2.14 -9.92 12.54
CA GLU A 186 1.92 -8.77 11.66
C GLU A 186 3.09 -8.51 10.71
N ASN A 187 4.33 -8.76 11.14
CA ASN A 187 5.53 -8.47 10.35
C ASN A 187 6.58 -9.59 10.46
N PRO A 188 6.29 -10.79 9.92
CA PRO A 188 7.10 -12.00 10.14
C PRO A 188 8.44 -12.00 9.38
N ARG A 189 8.89 -10.88 8.81
CA ARG A 189 10.24 -10.76 8.22
C ARG A 189 10.99 -9.49 8.66
N THR A 190 10.39 -8.67 9.50
CA THR A 190 10.98 -7.40 9.96
C THR A 190 11.60 -7.62 11.32
N ASP A 191 12.84 -7.21 11.56
CA ASP A 191 13.45 -7.38 12.90
C ASP A 191 12.58 -6.71 13.98
N ILE A 192 12.26 -7.46 15.03
CA ILE A 192 11.36 -7.03 16.11
C ILE A 192 12.18 -7.01 17.39
N ASP A 193 12.33 -5.82 17.96
CA ASP A 193 12.93 -5.65 19.28
C ASP A 193 11.92 -6.02 20.38
N ILE A 194 11.88 -7.31 20.70
CA ILE A 194 10.97 -7.87 21.71
C ILE A 194 11.24 -7.24 23.09
N GLU A 195 12.51 -7.01 23.44
CA GLU A 195 12.88 -6.38 24.72
C GLU A 195 12.31 -4.96 24.81
N ALA A 196 12.42 -4.17 23.73
CA ALA A 196 11.84 -2.82 23.69
C ALA A 196 10.31 -2.83 23.77
N ILE A 197 9.63 -3.83 23.19
CA ILE A 197 8.17 -3.96 23.27
C ILE A 197 7.75 -4.34 24.69
N ILE A 198 8.36 -5.37 25.27
CA ILE A 198 8.09 -5.81 26.65
C ILE A 198 8.35 -4.67 27.62
N ARG A 199 9.45 -3.93 27.46
CA ARG A 199 9.76 -2.77 28.32
C ARG A 199 8.72 -1.65 28.24
N LYS A 200 8.08 -1.46 27.09
CA LYS A 200 6.97 -0.49 26.96
C LYS A 200 5.66 -0.98 27.59
N MET A 201 5.48 -2.29 27.68
CA MET A 201 4.28 -2.92 28.25
C MET A 201 4.41 -3.12 29.77
N ALA A 202 5.63 -3.34 30.26
CA ALA A 202 5.92 -3.61 31.66
C ALA A 202 5.65 -2.39 32.55
N SER A 203 5.17 -2.66 33.76
CA SER A 203 4.83 -1.62 34.76
C SER A 203 6.04 -1.23 35.61
N ASP A 204 6.92 -2.19 35.89
CA ASP A 204 8.15 -2.06 36.65
C ASP A 204 9.18 -3.10 36.18
N GLU A 205 10.39 -3.06 36.76
CA GLU A 205 11.49 -3.95 36.36
C GLU A 205 11.22 -5.42 36.70
N LEU A 206 10.50 -5.70 37.79
CA LEU A 206 10.14 -7.07 38.19
C LEU A 206 9.14 -7.68 37.20
N HIS A 207 8.17 -6.90 36.74
CA HIS A 207 7.21 -7.28 35.71
C HIS A 207 7.93 -7.50 34.37
N TYR A 208 8.88 -6.63 34.01
CA TYR A 208 9.69 -6.80 32.79
C TYR A 208 10.42 -8.14 32.76
N GLU A 209 11.18 -8.46 33.82
CA GLU A 209 11.95 -9.72 33.88
C GLU A 209 11.04 -10.96 33.87
N SER A 210 9.91 -10.90 34.59
CA SER A 210 8.93 -11.97 34.64
C SER A 210 8.30 -12.23 33.26
N LEU A 211 7.86 -11.17 32.57
CA LEU A 211 7.23 -11.26 31.25
C LEU A 211 8.21 -11.71 30.17
N LEU A 212 9.46 -11.23 30.21
CA LEU A 212 10.51 -11.67 29.29
C LEU A 212 10.81 -13.17 29.45
N SER A 213 10.97 -13.63 30.69
CA SER A 213 11.26 -15.03 31.00
C SER A 213 10.09 -15.95 30.64
N SER A 214 8.85 -15.57 30.98
CA SER A 214 7.66 -16.37 30.66
C SER A 214 7.44 -16.47 29.16
N PHE A 215 7.59 -15.36 28.43
CA PHE A 215 7.44 -15.30 26.99
C PHE A 215 8.51 -16.13 26.27
N GLN A 216 9.79 -15.98 26.62
CA GLN A 216 10.87 -16.78 26.05
C GLN A 216 10.69 -18.27 26.30
N GLY A 217 10.33 -18.66 27.53
CA GLY A 217 10.09 -20.06 27.88
C GLY A 217 8.94 -20.70 27.09
N ARG A 218 7.82 -19.98 26.93
CA ARG A 218 6.69 -20.45 26.12
C ARG A 218 7.02 -20.49 24.64
N MET A 219 7.67 -19.46 24.12
CA MET A 219 8.10 -19.41 22.72
C MET A 219 9.01 -20.61 22.39
N MET A 220 10.01 -20.90 23.23
CA MET A 220 10.90 -22.05 23.05
C MET A 220 10.15 -23.38 23.08
N ARG A 221 9.14 -23.52 23.95
CA ARG A 221 8.29 -24.72 24.00
C ARG A 221 7.48 -24.88 22.69
N VAL A 222 6.80 -23.84 22.25
CA VAL A 222 6.01 -23.84 21.00
C VAL A 222 6.89 -24.16 19.79
N LEU A 223 8.10 -23.61 19.73
CA LEU A 223 9.06 -23.85 18.66
C LEU A 223 9.61 -25.29 18.68
N SER A 224 9.87 -25.84 19.85
CA SER A 224 10.33 -27.23 20.02
C SER A 224 9.28 -28.24 19.53
N HIS A 225 8.01 -28.04 19.90
CA HIS A 225 6.92 -28.92 19.49
C HIS A 225 6.59 -28.84 17.99
N SER A 226 6.75 -27.67 17.37
CA SER A 226 6.35 -27.45 15.96
C SER A 226 7.42 -27.81 14.93
N SER A 227 8.70 -27.70 15.26
CA SER A 227 9.79 -27.87 14.28
C SER A 227 10.43 -29.25 14.29
N GLY A 228 10.22 -30.08 15.32
CA GLY A 228 10.98 -31.34 15.51
C GLY A 228 12.49 -31.12 15.69
N HIS A 229 12.93 -29.86 15.85
CA HIS A 229 14.32 -29.48 16.09
C HIS A 229 14.52 -29.20 17.57
N ILE A 230 15.62 -29.70 18.13
CA ILE A 230 16.07 -29.34 19.47
C ILE A 230 16.81 -28.00 19.37
N ILE A 231 16.17 -26.93 19.81
CA ILE A 231 16.80 -25.61 19.91
C ILE A 231 17.49 -25.54 21.28
N SER A 232 18.81 -25.73 21.30
CA SER A 232 19.63 -25.55 22.50
C SER A 232 20.35 -24.20 22.41
N ALA A 233 19.89 -23.22 23.19
CA ALA A 233 20.57 -21.93 23.34
C ALA A 233 20.64 -21.54 24.82
N PRO A 234 21.73 -20.89 25.27
CA PRO A 234 21.82 -20.27 26.59
C PRO A 234 20.69 -19.24 26.79
N SER A 235 20.24 -19.04 28.03
CA SER A 235 19.20 -18.06 28.40
C SER A 235 19.54 -16.61 28.01
N SER A 236 20.80 -16.32 27.66
CA SER A 236 21.30 -15.02 27.22
C SER A 236 21.43 -14.89 25.70
N SER A 237 21.07 -15.91 24.91
CA SER A 237 21.17 -15.84 23.46
C SER A 237 20.00 -15.08 22.86
N LYS A 238 20.31 -14.00 22.13
CA LYS A 238 19.41 -13.35 21.17
C LYS A 238 19.18 -14.31 20.00
N LEU A 239 18.38 -15.34 20.20
CA LEU A 239 17.88 -16.15 19.09
C LEU A 239 16.94 -15.26 18.28
N PRO A 240 17.29 -14.90 17.05
CA PRO A 240 16.36 -14.20 16.22
C PRO A 240 15.23 -15.18 15.89
N TRP A 241 13.99 -14.79 16.14
CA TRP A 241 12.81 -15.56 15.76
C TRP A 241 12.77 -15.86 14.24
N TRP A 242 13.50 -15.08 13.41
CA TRP A 242 13.72 -15.33 11.99
C TRP A 242 14.73 -16.45 11.67
N ALA A 243 15.56 -16.89 12.62
CA ALA A 243 16.52 -17.98 12.41
C ALA A 243 15.87 -19.35 12.16
N ILE A 244 14.55 -19.43 12.36
CA ILE A 244 13.73 -20.63 12.25
C ILE A 244 12.84 -20.58 11.00
N LEU A 245 12.80 -19.44 10.29
CA LEU A 245 12.18 -19.39 8.96
C LEU A 245 12.98 -20.31 8.02
N PRO A 246 12.33 -21.15 7.20
CA PRO A 246 13.02 -21.94 6.19
C PRO A 246 13.90 -20.99 5.35
N LYS A 247 15.20 -21.25 5.29
CA LYS A 247 16.08 -20.52 4.35
C LYS A 247 15.50 -20.70 2.95
N GLU A 248 15.32 -19.61 2.21
CA GLU A 248 14.91 -19.66 0.81
C GLU A 248 15.78 -20.68 0.08
N GLN A 249 15.17 -21.78 -0.40
CA GLN A 249 15.82 -22.64 -1.36
C GLN A 249 15.95 -21.82 -2.63
N LYS A 250 17.15 -21.25 -2.86
CA LYS A 250 17.51 -20.77 -4.19
C LYS A 250 17.42 -21.98 -5.11
N GLU A 251 16.42 -22.00 -5.99
CA GLU A 251 16.41 -22.93 -7.10
C GLU A 251 17.74 -22.78 -7.89
N PRO A 252 18.43 -23.87 -8.21
CA PRO A 252 19.55 -23.80 -9.14
C PRO A 252 19.01 -23.38 -10.52
N LYS A 253 19.71 -22.43 -11.14
CA LYS A 253 19.44 -21.90 -12.49
C LYS A 253 19.20 -22.97 -13.54
#